data_AF-A0A8T3UTG4-F1
#
_entry.id   AF-A0A8T3UTG4-F1
#
_cell.length_a   1.000
_cell.length_b   1.000
_cell.length_c   1.000
_cell.angle_alpha   90.00
_cell.angle_beta   90.00
_cell.angle_gamma   90.00
#
_symmetry.space_group_name_H-M   'P 1'
#
loop_
_entity.id
_entity.type
_entity.pdbx_description
1 polymer ?
#
loop_
_entity_poly.entity_id
_entity_poly.type
_entity_poly.pdbx_seq_one_letter_code
_entity_poly.pdbx_strand_id
1 'polypeptide(L)'
;MELFAITDSEIPTRIIKIDIDAPAQTVVENLFRTQRSEFINEDIEEIEFCASYNVQDGEIFSINPFDDEIGIINAIERPDAVPVWDPDDVSVHYFKALFTGEPASNGNPTQVWLQCFDRRQIINNEKSFFQVVTQPGNRFSVSTRPGFSLSDRLTAILVGDKLLFKSFFMLRRFFNMEEYFNEATREDLDNFIGNDIFHVENAEDFMTFADSAIKKKVSLIISSGILNDQPIENLIECAQKIGYQLGITNVNGDNKITMPNSKREVKQLLYFLDQGYFNSIITNELMLTNSKRPIRI
;
A
#
# COMPACT_ATOMS: atom_id res chain seq x y z
N MET A 1 -15.22 -23.30 -2.86
CA MET A 1 -13.94 -22.57 -3.00
C MET A 1 -12.98 -22.98 -1.90
N GLU A 2 -11.67 -23.07 -2.17
CA GLU A 2 -10.65 -23.42 -1.18
C GLU A 2 -10.13 -22.18 -0.45
N LEU A 3 -9.74 -22.31 0.82
CA LEU A 3 -9.21 -21.19 1.62
C LEU A 3 -7.72 -21.38 1.88
N PHE A 4 -6.95 -20.31 1.73
CA PHE A 4 -5.51 -20.30 1.92
C PHE A 4 -5.07 -19.13 2.81
N ALA A 5 -3.87 -19.26 3.37
CA ALA A 5 -3.18 -18.17 4.06
C ALA A 5 -1.82 -17.89 3.43
N ILE A 6 -1.44 -16.61 3.40
CA ILE A 6 -0.06 -16.17 3.18
C ILE A 6 0.60 -16.02 4.55
N THR A 7 1.75 -16.64 4.75
CA THR A 7 2.52 -16.59 6.00
C THR A 7 3.63 -15.54 5.94
N ASP A 8 4.18 -15.17 7.11
CA ASP A 8 5.38 -14.33 7.22
C ASP A 8 6.57 -14.94 6.45
N SER A 9 7.50 -14.09 5.99
CA SER A 9 8.77 -14.48 5.35
C SER A 9 9.66 -15.35 6.25
N GLU A 10 9.46 -15.30 7.57
CA GLU A 10 10.15 -16.19 8.52
C GLU A 10 9.75 -17.67 8.36
N ILE A 11 8.59 -17.95 7.75
CA ILE A 11 8.10 -19.31 7.52
C ILE A 11 8.50 -19.75 6.10
N PRO A 12 9.24 -20.87 5.93
CA PRO A 12 9.68 -21.35 4.61
C PRO A 12 8.51 -21.58 3.65
N THR A 13 7.40 -22.08 4.19
CA THR A 13 6.17 -22.33 3.45
C THR A 13 5.31 -21.07 3.43
N ARG A 14 5.42 -20.28 2.36
CA ARG A 14 4.75 -18.99 2.19
C ARG A 14 3.24 -19.07 1.98
N ILE A 15 2.73 -20.21 1.50
CA ILE A 15 1.30 -20.46 1.28
C ILE A 15 0.91 -21.78 1.93
N ILE A 16 -0.18 -21.76 2.70
CA ILE A 16 -0.77 -22.96 3.31
C ILE A 16 -2.28 -23.01 3.05
N LYS A 17 -2.83 -24.22 2.89
CA LYS A 17 -4.26 -24.48 2.69
C LYS A 17 -4.94 -24.67 4.05
N ILE A 18 -6.04 -23.96 4.29
CA ILE A 18 -6.85 -24.11 5.49
C ILE A 18 -7.94 -25.14 5.20
N ASP A 19 -7.89 -26.28 5.87
CA ASP A 19 -8.92 -27.31 5.74
C ASP A 19 -10.21 -26.85 6.42
N ILE A 20 -11.29 -26.80 5.63
CA ILE A 20 -12.61 -26.31 6.06
C ILE A 20 -13.70 -27.29 5.62
N ASP A 21 -14.73 -27.43 6.46
CA ASP A 21 -15.88 -28.28 6.13
C ASP A 21 -16.83 -27.59 5.14
N ALA A 22 -17.79 -28.35 4.59
CA ALA A 22 -18.73 -27.83 3.59
C ALA A 22 -19.57 -26.62 4.07
N PRO A 23 -20.07 -26.58 5.32
CA PRO A 23 -20.70 -25.38 5.87
C PRO A 23 -19.77 -24.15 5.88
N ALA A 24 -18.54 -24.28 6.38
CA ALA A 24 -17.58 -23.19 6.39
C ALA A 24 -17.18 -22.75 4.96
N GLN A 25 -17.07 -23.71 4.04
CA GLN A 25 -16.80 -23.44 2.63
C GLN A 25 -17.88 -22.56 2.00
N THR A 26 -19.15 -22.82 2.33
CA THR A 26 -20.29 -22.01 1.86
C THR A 26 -20.21 -20.57 2.42
N VAL A 27 -19.77 -20.41 3.67
CA VAL A 27 -19.56 -19.08 4.29
C VAL A 27 -18.45 -18.32 3.58
N VAL A 28 -17.29 -18.97 3.34
CA VAL A 28 -16.16 -18.38 2.61
C VAL A 28 -16.59 -17.94 1.21
N GLU A 29 -17.25 -18.82 0.47
CA GLU A 29 -17.68 -18.52 -0.90
C GLU A 29 -18.63 -17.32 -0.96
N ASN A 30 -19.68 -17.31 -0.13
CA ASN A 30 -20.63 -16.20 -0.11
C ASN A 30 -19.96 -14.88 0.28
N LEU A 31 -19.15 -14.90 1.35
CA LEU A 31 -18.48 -13.70 1.85
C LEU A 31 -17.56 -13.08 0.78
N PHE A 32 -16.66 -13.88 0.22
CA PHE A 32 -15.70 -13.37 -0.74
C PHE A 32 -16.35 -12.96 -2.07
N ARG A 33 -17.40 -13.66 -2.53
CA ARG A 33 -18.15 -13.25 -3.73
C ARG A 33 -18.85 -11.90 -3.53
N THR A 34 -19.50 -11.70 -2.39
CA THR A 34 -20.12 -10.40 -2.05
C THR A 34 -19.07 -9.30 -2.03
N GLN A 35 -17.96 -9.49 -1.31
CA GLN A 35 -16.90 -8.49 -1.25
C GLN A 35 -16.29 -8.21 -2.62
N ARG A 36 -16.11 -9.22 -3.47
CA ARG A 36 -15.60 -9.05 -4.84
C ARG A 36 -16.50 -8.14 -5.66
N SER A 37 -17.82 -8.33 -5.59
CA SER A 37 -18.79 -7.48 -6.29
C SER A 37 -18.83 -6.03 -5.78
N GLU A 38 -18.52 -5.81 -4.50
CA GLU A 38 -18.40 -4.46 -3.92
C GLU A 38 -17.03 -3.82 -4.24
N PHE A 39 -15.99 -4.65 -4.41
CA PHE A 39 -14.63 -4.19 -4.64
C PHE A 39 -14.41 -3.68 -6.06
N ILE A 40 -14.95 -4.39 -7.05
CA ILE A 40 -14.93 -4.04 -8.48
C ILE A 40 -16.33 -4.19 -9.05
N ASN A 41 -16.85 -3.11 -9.60
CA ASN A 41 -18.11 -3.06 -10.35
C ASN A 41 -17.99 -2.04 -11.49
N GLU A 42 -19.06 -1.87 -12.27
CA GLU A 42 -19.06 -1.01 -13.47
C GLU A 42 -18.83 0.48 -13.16
N ASP A 43 -19.08 0.92 -11.93
CA ASP A 43 -18.87 2.30 -11.49
C ASP A 43 -17.43 2.56 -10.97
N ILE A 44 -16.59 1.52 -10.90
CA ILE A 44 -15.21 1.64 -10.44
C ILE A 44 -14.27 1.96 -11.62
N GLU A 45 -13.62 3.12 -11.56
CA GLU A 45 -12.56 3.50 -12.47
C GLU A 45 -11.24 2.83 -12.08
N GLU A 46 -10.66 2.07 -13.01
CA GLU A 46 -9.33 1.51 -12.86
C GLU A 46 -8.26 2.56 -13.22
N ILE A 47 -7.33 2.79 -12.30
CA ILE A 47 -6.26 3.78 -12.46
C ILE A 47 -4.89 3.14 -12.22
N GLU A 48 -3.92 3.46 -13.09
CA GLU A 48 -2.54 3.00 -12.89
C GLU A 48 -1.98 3.47 -11.54
N PHE A 49 -1.29 2.56 -10.83
CA PHE A 49 -0.75 2.86 -9.51
C PHE A 49 0.22 4.04 -9.53
N CYS A 50 0.02 4.96 -8.59
CA CYS A 50 0.90 6.11 -8.38
C CYS A 50 1.12 6.32 -6.88
N ALA A 51 2.37 6.21 -6.44
CA ALA A 51 2.77 6.33 -5.03
C ALA A 51 2.37 7.66 -4.35
N SER A 52 2.20 8.72 -5.13
CA SER A 52 1.79 10.06 -4.66
C SER A 52 0.28 10.28 -4.62
N TYR A 53 -0.50 9.26 -5.01
CA TYR A 53 -1.95 9.34 -5.08
C TYR A 53 -2.60 8.41 -4.05
N ASN A 54 -3.75 8.83 -3.52
CA ASN A 54 -4.68 7.95 -2.82
C ASN A 54 -5.96 7.88 -3.65
N VAL A 55 -6.43 6.66 -3.95
CA VAL A 55 -7.71 6.44 -4.62
C VAL A 55 -8.85 7.10 -3.85
N GLN A 56 -9.78 7.68 -4.60
CA GLN A 56 -11.03 8.21 -4.10
C GLN A 56 -12.13 7.13 -4.13
N ASP A 57 -13.29 7.46 -3.58
CA ASP A 57 -14.47 6.62 -3.74
C ASP A 57 -14.80 6.50 -5.24
N GLY A 58 -14.92 5.27 -5.73
CA GLY A 58 -15.11 5.01 -7.16
C GLY A 58 -13.83 4.71 -7.93
N GLU A 59 -12.64 4.79 -7.32
CA GLU A 59 -11.37 4.48 -7.99
C GLU A 59 -10.72 3.21 -7.42
N ILE A 60 -9.93 2.52 -8.24
CA ILE A 60 -9.08 1.40 -7.84
C ILE A 60 -7.73 1.46 -8.53
N PHE A 61 -6.65 1.20 -7.79
CA PHE A 61 -5.33 1.09 -8.40
C PHE A 61 -5.17 -0.21 -9.16
N SER A 62 -4.40 -0.14 -10.25
CA SER A 62 -3.91 -1.29 -10.98
C SER A 62 -2.40 -1.27 -11.17
N ILE A 63 -1.80 -2.47 -11.10
CA ILE A 63 -0.44 -2.77 -11.56
C ILE A 63 -0.56 -3.89 -12.58
N ASN A 64 -0.02 -3.67 -13.78
CA ASN A 64 -0.05 -4.63 -14.87
C ASN A 64 1.18 -4.47 -15.78
N PRO A 65 2.06 -5.49 -15.88
CA PRO A 65 2.03 -6.77 -15.18
C PRO A 65 2.48 -6.65 -13.71
N PHE A 66 1.92 -7.50 -12.86
CA PHE A 66 2.32 -7.73 -11.48
C PHE A 66 2.96 -9.12 -11.37
N ASP A 67 4.11 -9.21 -10.69
CA ASP A 67 4.80 -10.47 -10.48
C ASP A 67 4.27 -11.22 -9.26
N ASP A 68 3.72 -12.42 -9.47
CA ASP A 68 3.25 -13.30 -8.40
C ASP A 68 4.42 -14.12 -7.82
N GLU A 69 5.35 -13.44 -7.14
CA GLU A 69 6.52 -14.07 -6.50
C GLU A 69 6.13 -15.13 -5.46
N ILE A 70 4.96 -14.97 -4.82
CA ILE A 70 4.48 -15.85 -3.74
C ILE A 70 3.86 -17.14 -4.33
N GLY A 71 3.33 -17.08 -5.55
CA GLY A 71 2.69 -18.20 -6.24
C GLY A 71 1.24 -18.42 -5.86
N ILE A 72 0.49 -17.36 -5.53
CA ILE A 72 -0.92 -17.45 -5.13
C ILE A 72 -1.83 -17.92 -6.28
N ILE A 73 -1.48 -17.62 -7.53
CA ILE A 73 -2.19 -18.13 -8.72
C ILE A 73 -2.09 -19.66 -8.76
N ASN A 74 -0.87 -20.18 -8.60
CA ASN A 74 -0.62 -21.62 -8.60
C ASN A 74 -1.36 -22.34 -7.47
N ALA A 75 -1.53 -21.70 -6.31
CA ALA A 75 -2.31 -22.25 -5.20
C ALA A 75 -3.80 -22.41 -5.53
N ILE A 76 -4.39 -21.48 -6.30
CA ILE A 76 -5.77 -21.60 -6.78
C ILE A 76 -5.90 -22.66 -7.87
N GLU A 77 -4.95 -22.73 -8.80
CA GLU A 77 -4.96 -23.70 -9.91
C GLU A 77 -4.69 -25.13 -9.46
N ARG A 78 -3.84 -25.31 -8.44
CA ARG A 78 -3.36 -26.62 -7.96
C ARG A 78 -3.47 -26.72 -6.44
N PRO A 79 -4.70 -26.65 -5.88
CA PRO A 79 -4.93 -26.63 -4.44
C PRO A 79 -4.36 -27.85 -3.72
N ASP A 80 -4.35 -29.02 -4.35
CA ASP A 80 -3.85 -30.27 -3.78
C ASP A 80 -2.32 -30.31 -3.62
N ALA A 81 -1.60 -29.41 -4.31
CA ALA A 81 -0.15 -29.28 -4.18
C ALA A 81 0.26 -28.38 -3.00
N VAL A 82 -0.70 -27.67 -2.39
CA VAL A 82 -0.46 -26.77 -1.27
C VAL A 82 -0.56 -27.56 0.05
N PRO A 83 0.44 -27.45 0.94
CA PRO A 83 0.39 -28.14 2.23
C PRO A 83 -0.78 -27.64 3.09
N VAL A 84 -1.46 -28.59 3.72
CA VAL A 84 -2.54 -28.30 4.66
C VAL A 84 -1.94 -27.73 5.95
N TRP A 85 -2.57 -26.68 6.47
CA TRP A 85 -2.14 -26.00 7.67
C TRP A 85 -2.29 -26.90 8.90
N ASP A 86 -1.18 -27.11 9.61
CA ASP A 86 -1.15 -27.65 10.96
C ASP A 86 -0.87 -26.51 11.97
N PRO A 87 -1.81 -26.19 12.89
CA PRO A 87 -1.62 -25.16 13.90
C PRO A 87 -0.48 -25.43 14.90
N ASP A 88 -0.08 -26.70 15.08
CA ASP A 88 1.03 -27.07 15.97
C ASP A 88 2.39 -26.77 15.33
N ASP A 89 2.47 -26.81 13.99
CA ASP A 89 3.69 -26.48 13.22
C ASP A 89 3.80 -24.98 12.92
N VAL A 90 2.70 -24.35 12.48
CA VAL A 90 2.67 -22.93 12.11
C VAL A 90 1.59 -22.21 12.89
N SER A 91 1.99 -21.33 13.80
CA SER A 91 1.02 -20.52 14.54
C SER A 91 0.24 -19.58 13.62
N VAL A 92 -1.07 -19.45 13.85
CA VAL A 92 -1.95 -18.48 13.16
C VAL A 92 -1.43 -17.02 13.26
N HIS A 93 -0.58 -16.71 14.25
CA HIS A 93 0.06 -15.41 14.40
C HIS A 93 1.00 -15.03 13.24
N TYR A 94 1.45 -16.01 12.46
CA TYR A 94 2.29 -15.79 11.28
C TYR A 94 1.46 -15.49 10.03
N PHE A 95 0.13 -15.55 10.08
CA PHE A 95 -0.70 -15.22 8.92
C PHE A 95 -0.63 -13.71 8.65
N LYS A 96 -0.45 -13.36 7.37
CA LYS A 96 -0.43 -11.97 6.88
C LYS A 96 -1.64 -11.65 6.02
N ALA A 97 -2.16 -12.65 5.32
CA ALA A 97 -3.36 -12.54 4.52
C ALA A 97 -4.09 -13.87 4.43
N LEU A 98 -5.39 -13.80 4.16
CA LEU A 98 -6.21 -14.93 3.74
C LEU A 98 -6.63 -14.71 2.30
N PHE A 99 -6.69 -15.77 1.52
CA PHE A 99 -7.15 -15.67 0.14
C PHE A 99 -7.91 -16.90 -0.32
N THR A 100 -8.74 -16.68 -1.32
CA THR A 100 -9.44 -17.70 -2.10
C THR A 100 -9.54 -17.22 -3.54
N GLY A 101 -10.16 -17.99 -4.43
CA GLY A 101 -10.21 -17.61 -5.82
C GLY A 101 -10.97 -18.57 -6.71
N GLU A 102 -10.97 -18.22 -8.00
CA GLU A 102 -11.51 -19.04 -9.08
C GLU A 102 -10.38 -19.41 -10.03
N PRO A 103 -10.20 -20.71 -10.33
CA PRO A 103 -9.23 -21.13 -11.32
C PRO A 103 -9.65 -20.64 -12.71
N ALA A 104 -8.68 -20.59 -13.61
CA ALA A 104 -8.89 -20.21 -15.00
C ALA A 104 -9.97 -21.11 -15.63
N SER A 105 -10.96 -20.50 -16.27
CA SER A 105 -12.10 -21.20 -16.84
C SER A 105 -12.72 -20.42 -17.98
N ASN A 106 -13.08 -21.13 -19.06
CA ASN A 106 -13.77 -20.57 -20.22
C ASN A 106 -13.09 -19.31 -20.80
N GLY A 107 -11.75 -19.30 -20.84
CA GLY A 107 -10.96 -18.18 -21.35
C GLY A 107 -10.77 -17.02 -20.37
N ASN A 108 -11.37 -17.07 -19.17
CA ASN A 108 -11.08 -16.13 -18.10
C ASN A 108 -9.82 -16.58 -17.36
N PRO A 109 -8.89 -15.65 -17.05
CA PRO A 109 -7.72 -15.97 -16.24
C PRO A 109 -8.12 -16.31 -14.80
N THR A 110 -7.21 -16.96 -14.07
CA THR A 110 -7.32 -17.19 -12.64
C THR A 110 -7.58 -15.88 -11.91
N GLN A 111 -8.50 -15.91 -10.94
CA GLN A 111 -8.76 -14.79 -10.05
C GLN A 111 -8.42 -15.18 -8.62
N VAL A 112 -7.65 -14.34 -7.95
CA VAL A 112 -7.33 -14.48 -6.52
C VAL A 112 -7.86 -13.27 -5.76
N TRP A 113 -8.58 -13.51 -4.67
CA TRP A 113 -9.20 -12.49 -3.84
C TRP A 113 -8.57 -12.52 -2.45
N LEU A 114 -7.97 -11.40 -2.05
CA LEU A 114 -7.11 -11.34 -0.88
C LEU A 114 -7.68 -10.42 0.20
N GLN A 115 -7.57 -10.84 1.45
CA GLN A 115 -7.85 -10.04 2.65
C GLN A 115 -6.58 -9.95 3.50
N CYS A 116 -6.24 -8.76 3.99
CA CYS A 116 -5.29 -8.64 5.10
C CYS A 116 -5.74 -9.50 6.28
N PHE A 117 -4.77 -10.11 6.97
CA PHE A 117 -5.00 -10.76 8.25
C PHE A 117 -4.35 -9.96 9.38
N ASP A 118 -5.16 -9.64 10.38
CA ASP A 118 -4.80 -8.88 11.57
C ASP A 118 -4.88 -9.73 12.83
N ARG A 119 -4.02 -9.47 13.81
CA ARG A 119 -4.06 -10.17 15.11
C ARG A 119 -5.41 -10.08 15.83
N ARG A 120 -6.19 -9.04 15.52
CA ARG A 120 -7.56 -8.85 16.06
C ARG A 120 -8.55 -9.90 15.57
N GLN A 121 -8.26 -10.56 14.45
CA GLN A 121 -9.05 -11.66 13.92
C GLN A 121 -8.77 -12.96 14.65
N ILE A 122 -7.69 -13.07 15.41
CA ILE A 122 -7.38 -14.27 16.20
C ILE A 122 -8.27 -14.25 17.45
N ILE A 123 -8.97 -15.36 17.67
CA ILE A 123 -9.82 -15.53 18.85
C ILE A 123 -8.92 -15.67 20.08
N ASN A 124 -9.08 -14.73 21.04
CA ASN A 124 -8.44 -14.86 22.34
C ASN A 124 -9.19 -15.88 23.19
N ASN A 125 -8.73 -17.13 23.14
CA ASN A 125 -9.34 -18.24 23.87
C ASN A 125 -9.42 -18.03 25.38
N GLU A 126 -8.44 -17.37 26.01
CA GLU A 126 -8.48 -17.10 27.47
C GLU A 126 -9.66 -16.22 27.90
N LYS A 127 -10.22 -15.46 26.95
CA LYS A 127 -11.29 -14.48 27.17
C LYS A 127 -12.55 -14.77 26.34
N SER A 128 -12.61 -15.90 25.64
CA SER A 128 -13.71 -16.27 24.76
C SER A 128 -14.41 -17.54 25.24
N PHE A 129 -15.74 -17.50 25.28
CA PHE A 129 -16.56 -18.62 25.72
C PHE A 129 -17.44 -19.11 24.56
N PHE A 130 -17.46 -20.43 24.34
CA PHE A 130 -18.22 -21.09 23.29
C PHE A 130 -19.31 -21.97 23.89
N GLN A 131 -20.48 -21.99 23.24
CA GLN A 131 -21.57 -22.87 23.67
C GLN A 131 -21.19 -24.33 23.42
N VAL A 132 -21.38 -25.19 24.42
CA VAL A 132 -21.14 -26.62 24.31
C VAL A 132 -22.35 -27.29 23.66
N VAL A 133 -22.30 -27.47 22.33
CA VAL A 133 -23.42 -28.02 21.54
C VAL A 133 -23.76 -29.47 21.93
N THR A 134 -22.82 -30.19 22.56
CA THR A 134 -22.97 -31.60 22.95
C THR A 134 -23.59 -31.82 24.34
N GLN A 135 -23.89 -30.76 25.10
CA GLN A 135 -24.47 -30.88 26.45
C GLN A 135 -25.84 -30.19 26.53
N PRO A 136 -26.84 -30.78 27.23
CA PRO A 136 -28.11 -30.11 27.46
C PRO A 136 -27.94 -28.90 28.40
N GLY A 137 -28.66 -27.83 28.09
CA GLY A 137 -28.57 -26.54 28.78
C GLY A 137 -27.65 -25.55 28.07
N ASN A 138 -27.92 -24.24 28.21
CA ASN A 138 -27.17 -23.16 27.55
C ASN A 138 -25.80 -22.93 28.22
N ARG A 139 -24.95 -23.96 28.25
CA ARG A 139 -23.65 -23.98 28.93
C ARG A 139 -22.54 -23.51 27.99
N PHE A 140 -21.67 -22.66 28.51
CA PHE A 140 -20.50 -22.14 27.79
C PHE A 140 -19.18 -22.66 28.39
N SER A 141 -18.17 -22.85 27.55
CA SER A 141 -16.81 -23.24 27.95
C SER A 141 -15.75 -22.46 27.18
N VAL A 142 -14.57 -22.29 27.76
CA VAL A 142 -13.38 -21.83 27.04
C VAL A 142 -12.94 -22.90 26.03
N SER A 143 -12.56 -22.48 24.82
CA SER A 143 -11.93 -23.36 23.83
C SER A 143 -10.43 -23.37 24.01
N THR A 144 -9.77 -24.53 23.87
CA THR A 144 -8.30 -24.61 23.75
C THR A 144 -7.84 -24.63 22.29
N ARG A 145 -8.78 -24.71 21.33
CA ARG A 145 -8.47 -24.81 19.91
C ARG A 145 -8.29 -23.42 19.30
N PRO A 146 -7.29 -23.21 18.44
CA PRO A 146 -7.11 -21.95 17.76
C PRO A 146 -8.33 -21.66 16.89
N GLY A 147 -8.72 -20.39 16.83
CA GLY A 147 -9.80 -19.91 15.99
C GLY A 147 -9.51 -18.52 15.50
N PHE A 148 -10.09 -18.16 14.37
CA PHE A 148 -9.97 -16.84 13.79
C PHE A 148 -11.23 -16.45 13.02
N SER A 149 -11.39 -15.15 12.74
CA SER A 149 -12.48 -14.61 11.93
C SER A 149 -11.98 -14.13 10.56
N LEU A 150 -12.83 -14.18 9.55
CA LEU A 150 -12.57 -13.55 8.25
C LEU A 150 -12.78 -12.04 8.32
N SER A 151 -12.15 -11.30 7.42
CA SER A 151 -12.40 -9.86 7.28
C SER A 151 -13.70 -9.62 6.52
N ASP A 152 -14.32 -8.46 6.75
CA ASP A 152 -15.49 -7.99 6.01
C ASP A 152 -15.10 -7.25 4.71
N ARG A 153 -13.80 -7.08 4.41
CA ARG A 153 -13.33 -6.35 3.23
C ARG A 153 -12.18 -7.05 2.51
N LEU A 154 -12.23 -7.02 1.19
CA LEU A 154 -11.07 -7.34 0.34
C LEU A 154 -10.02 -6.23 0.43
N THR A 155 -8.77 -6.65 0.35
CA THR A 155 -7.60 -5.77 0.22
C THR A 155 -7.15 -5.65 -1.23
N ALA A 156 -7.18 -6.75 -1.97
CA ALA A 156 -6.74 -6.80 -3.36
C ALA A 156 -7.41 -7.95 -4.13
N ILE A 157 -7.39 -7.82 -5.46
CA ILE A 157 -7.77 -8.88 -6.41
C ILE A 157 -6.65 -9.00 -7.45
N LEU A 158 -6.16 -10.21 -7.68
CA LEU A 158 -5.23 -10.53 -8.76
C LEU A 158 -6.00 -11.26 -9.87
N VAL A 159 -5.98 -10.73 -11.09
CA VAL A 159 -6.65 -11.29 -12.27
C VAL A 159 -5.59 -11.59 -13.32
N GLY A 160 -5.17 -12.84 -13.44
CA GLY A 160 -3.97 -13.18 -14.20
C GLY A 160 -2.75 -12.43 -13.64
N ASP A 161 -2.11 -11.59 -14.46
CA ASP A 161 -0.98 -10.73 -14.11
C ASP A 161 -1.39 -9.30 -13.71
N LYS A 162 -2.69 -8.98 -13.64
CA LYS A 162 -3.16 -7.65 -13.23
C LYS A 162 -3.57 -7.65 -11.77
N LEU A 163 -2.87 -6.87 -10.95
CA LEU A 163 -3.20 -6.66 -9.54
C LEU A 163 -4.05 -5.40 -9.36
N LEU A 164 -5.17 -5.53 -8.65
CA LEU A 164 -6.12 -4.46 -8.35
C LEU A 164 -6.22 -4.25 -6.84
N PHE A 165 -6.11 -3.01 -6.37
CA PHE A 165 -6.11 -2.71 -4.92
C PHE A 165 -6.51 -1.26 -4.61
N LYS A 166 -6.94 -1.00 -3.37
CA LYS A 166 -7.28 0.36 -2.91
C LYS A 166 -6.23 1.00 -2.01
N SER A 167 -5.39 0.20 -1.35
CA SER A 167 -4.43 0.73 -0.38
C SER A 167 -3.07 0.04 -0.50
N PHE A 168 -2.08 0.80 -0.98
CA PHE A 168 -0.69 0.36 -1.01
C PHE A 168 -0.18 -0.06 0.39
N PHE A 169 -0.56 0.70 1.42
CA PHE A 169 -0.17 0.41 2.80
C PHE A 169 -0.68 -0.95 3.30
N MET A 170 -1.89 -1.35 2.87
CA MET A 170 -2.43 -2.66 3.23
C MET A 170 -1.80 -3.77 2.41
N LEU A 171 -1.58 -3.53 1.11
CA LEU A 171 -0.99 -4.49 0.19
C LEU A 171 0.43 -4.92 0.60
N ARG A 172 1.29 -3.96 0.98
CA ARG A 172 2.67 -4.21 1.43
C ARG A 172 2.79 -5.03 2.72
N ARG A 173 1.67 -5.36 3.37
CA ARG A 173 1.68 -6.20 4.59
C ARG A 173 1.92 -7.67 4.27
N PHE A 174 1.66 -8.09 3.03
CA PHE A 174 1.80 -9.48 2.60
C PHE A 174 2.45 -9.64 1.22
N PHE A 175 2.51 -8.60 0.38
CA PHE A 175 3.36 -8.56 -0.80
C PHE A 175 4.63 -7.77 -0.59
N ASN A 176 5.70 -8.18 -1.27
CA ASN A 176 6.86 -7.32 -1.48
C ASN A 176 6.47 -6.27 -2.52
N MET A 177 6.52 -5.00 -2.13
CA MET A 177 6.11 -3.87 -2.97
C MET A 177 7.22 -2.81 -3.09
N GLU A 178 8.45 -3.14 -2.69
CA GLU A 178 9.58 -2.20 -2.66
C GLU A 178 9.83 -1.59 -4.04
N GLU A 179 9.78 -2.40 -5.10
CA GLU A 179 9.96 -1.94 -6.49
C GLU A 179 8.94 -0.89 -6.93
N TYR A 180 7.76 -0.85 -6.28
CA TYR A 180 6.69 0.09 -6.58
C TYR A 180 6.68 1.31 -5.64
N PHE A 181 7.48 1.29 -4.56
CA PHE A 181 7.53 2.36 -3.56
C PHE A 181 8.88 2.40 -2.83
N ASN A 182 9.82 3.15 -3.39
CA ASN A 182 11.08 3.43 -2.70
C ASN A 182 10.94 4.69 -1.85
N GLU A 183 10.79 4.57 -0.53
CA GLU A 183 11.08 5.70 0.38
C GLU A 183 12.56 6.07 0.27
N ALA A 184 12.88 7.36 0.35
CA ALA A 184 14.26 7.82 0.21
C ALA A 184 15.11 7.19 1.32
N THR A 185 16.13 6.44 0.91
CA THR A 185 17.17 5.91 1.78
C THR A 185 17.99 7.06 2.37
N ARG A 186 18.88 6.74 3.32
CA ARG A 186 19.81 7.76 3.84
C ARG A 186 20.67 8.35 2.71
N GLU A 187 21.14 7.49 1.81
CA GLU A 187 21.92 7.88 0.64
C GLU A 187 21.12 8.76 -0.33
N ASP A 188 19.84 8.45 -0.56
CA ASP A 188 18.97 9.31 -1.38
C ASP A 188 18.77 10.70 -0.77
N LEU A 189 18.63 10.79 0.56
CA LEU A 189 18.53 12.07 1.26
C LEU A 189 19.82 12.88 1.14
N ASP A 190 20.97 12.23 1.31
CA ASP A 190 22.29 12.86 1.16
C ASP A 190 22.50 13.37 -0.28
N ASN A 191 22.15 12.54 -1.28
CA ASN A 191 22.21 12.93 -2.69
C ASN A 191 21.24 14.07 -3.03
N PHE A 192 20.03 14.07 -2.44
CA PHE A 192 19.04 15.12 -2.65
C PHE A 192 19.52 16.48 -2.16
N ILE A 193 20.01 16.56 -0.91
CA ILE A 193 20.53 17.83 -0.36
C ILE A 193 21.89 18.22 -0.95
N GLY A 194 22.63 17.25 -1.49
CA GLY A 194 23.87 17.45 -2.22
C GLY A 194 23.68 17.94 -3.66
N ASN A 195 22.44 18.04 -4.16
CA ASN A 195 22.17 18.57 -5.49
C ASN A 195 22.62 20.05 -5.58
N ASP A 196 23.30 20.40 -6.68
CA ASP A 196 23.86 21.73 -6.89
C ASP A 196 22.83 22.87 -6.83
N ILE A 197 21.56 22.58 -7.03
CA ILE A 197 20.49 23.57 -6.93
C ILE A 197 20.29 24.10 -5.50
N PHE A 198 20.72 23.35 -4.47
CA PHE A 198 20.55 23.72 -3.07
C PHE A 198 21.78 24.41 -2.47
N HIS A 199 21.51 25.36 -1.58
CA HIS A 199 22.46 25.84 -0.59
C HIS A 199 22.05 25.30 0.77
N VAL A 200 22.88 24.43 1.34
CA VAL A 200 22.63 23.77 2.63
C VAL A 200 23.67 24.23 3.64
N GLU A 201 23.23 24.93 4.68
CA GLU A 201 24.11 25.38 5.76
C GLU A 201 24.48 24.23 6.71
N ASN A 202 23.51 23.37 7.02
CA ASN A 202 23.71 22.23 7.92
C ASN A 202 22.95 21.00 7.42
N ALA A 203 23.70 20.04 6.85
CA ALA A 203 23.13 18.78 6.35
C ALA A 203 22.54 17.92 7.47
N GLU A 204 23.15 17.91 8.66
CA GLU A 204 22.67 17.09 9.79
C GLU A 204 21.28 17.52 10.26
N ASP A 205 20.97 18.81 10.23
CA ASP A 205 19.64 19.31 10.61
C ASP A 205 18.54 18.72 9.70
N PHE A 206 18.76 18.71 8.38
CA PHE A 206 17.83 18.08 7.44
C PHE A 206 17.64 16.58 7.75
N MET A 207 18.72 15.87 8.05
CA MET A 207 18.67 14.44 8.37
C MET A 207 17.87 14.16 9.64
N THR A 208 17.95 15.02 10.66
CA THR A 208 17.10 14.90 11.85
C THR A 208 15.62 15.15 11.56
N PHE A 209 15.30 15.94 10.53
CA PHE A 209 13.92 16.23 10.15
C PHE A 209 13.26 15.16 9.28
N ALA A 210 14.05 14.33 8.59
CA ALA A 210 13.63 13.37 7.57
C ALA A 210 12.77 12.20 8.09
N ASP A 211 11.53 12.51 8.48
CA ASP A 211 10.49 11.53 8.77
C ASP A 211 9.98 10.83 7.50
N SER A 212 9.16 9.79 7.65
CA SER A 212 8.60 9.05 6.51
C SER A 212 7.86 9.95 5.51
N ALA A 213 7.21 11.04 5.95
CA ALA A 213 6.54 11.96 5.03
C ALA A 213 7.53 12.77 4.18
N ILE A 214 8.64 13.23 4.79
CA ILE A 214 9.73 13.90 4.06
C ILE A 214 10.42 12.93 3.11
N LYS A 215 10.77 11.72 3.57
CA LYS A 215 11.42 10.69 2.74
C LYS A 215 10.60 10.36 1.49
N LYS A 216 9.29 10.18 1.63
CA LYS A 216 8.38 9.95 0.51
C LYS A 216 8.39 11.11 -0.49
N LYS A 217 8.35 12.35 -0.01
CA LYS A 217 8.39 13.52 -0.89
C LYS A 217 9.71 13.64 -1.62
N VAL A 218 10.83 13.37 -0.94
CA VAL A 218 12.15 13.34 -1.57
C VAL A 218 12.19 12.28 -2.68
N SER A 219 11.70 11.06 -2.43
CA SER A 219 11.60 10.04 -3.47
C SER A 219 10.81 10.50 -4.69
N LEU A 220 9.64 11.12 -4.46
CA LEU A 220 8.80 11.63 -5.54
C LEU A 220 9.54 12.70 -6.35
N ILE A 221 10.21 13.64 -5.68
CA ILE A 221 10.98 14.69 -6.35
C ILE A 221 12.15 14.10 -7.16
N ILE A 222 12.92 13.17 -6.59
CA ILE A 222 14.00 12.46 -7.29
C ILE A 222 13.45 11.74 -8.53
N SER A 223 12.39 10.94 -8.36
CA SER A 223 11.78 10.17 -9.45
C SER A 223 11.18 11.06 -10.55
N SER A 224 10.72 12.26 -10.20
CA SER A 224 10.15 13.21 -11.16
C SER A 224 11.19 13.86 -12.06
N GLY A 225 12.48 13.82 -11.69
CA GLY A 225 13.55 14.49 -12.42
C GLY A 225 13.54 16.02 -12.32
N ILE A 226 12.58 16.64 -11.62
CA ILE A 226 12.33 18.09 -11.69
C ILE A 226 13.55 18.97 -11.34
N LEU A 227 14.41 18.51 -10.43
CA LEU A 227 15.62 19.26 -10.05
C LEU A 227 16.69 19.28 -11.16
N ASN A 228 16.67 18.31 -12.06
CA ASN A 228 17.58 18.22 -13.20
C ASN A 228 16.95 18.81 -14.47
N ASP A 229 15.63 18.71 -14.60
CA ASP A 229 14.89 19.11 -15.80
C ASP A 229 14.53 20.61 -15.80
N GLN A 230 14.54 21.27 -14.64
CA GLN A 230 14.17 22.68 -14.52
C GLN A 230 15.35 23.53 -14.04
N PRO A 231 15.74 24.59 -14.79
CA PRO A 231 16.71 25.55 -14.31
C PRO A 231 16.14 26.31 -13.10
N ILE A 232 17.01 26.77 -12.20
CA ILE A 232 16.59 27.42 -10.97
C ILE A 232 15.76 28.69 -11.22
N GLU A 233 16.04 29.41 -12.31
CA GLU A 233 15.28 30.59 -12.73
C GLU A 233 13.80 30.26 -12.94
N ASN A 234 13.50 29.11 -13.56
CA ASN A 234 12.11 28.66 -13.75
C ASN A 234 11.42 28.39 -12.41
N LEU A 235 12.13 27.78 -11.45
CA LEU A 235 11.57 27.52 -10.12
C LEU A 235 11.30 28.82 -9.36
N ILE A 236 12.18 29.81 -9.47
CA ILE A 236 11.97 31.14 -8.88
C ILE A 236 10.73 31.80 -9.51
N GLU A 237 10.60 31.78 -10.84
CA GLU A 237 9.42 32.32 -11.52
C GLU A 237 8.13 31.61 -11.11
N CYS A 238 8.14 30.28 -11.01
CA CYS A 238 6.99 29.50 -10.57
C CYS A 238 6.59 29.84 -9.13
N ALA A 239 7.56 29.97 -8.22
CA ALA A 239 7.31 30.37 -6.84
C ALA A 239 6.66 31.76 -6.77
N GLN A 240 7.13 32.71 -7.57
CA GLN A 240 6.54 34.05 -7.67
C GLN A 240 5.10 34.03 -8.19
N LYS A 241 4.82 33.24 -9.24
CA LYS A 241 3.49 33.11 -9.85
C LYS A 241 2.43 32.62 -8.86
N ILE A 242 2.83 31.72 -7.96
CA ILE A 242 1.93 31.14 -6.95
C ILE A 242 2.02 31.87 -5.59
N GLY A 243 2.79 32.95 -5.48
CA GLY A 243 2.97 33.69 -4.24
C GLY A 243 3.70 32.92 -3.13
N TYR A 244 4.45 31.87 -3.48
CA TYR A 244 5.29 31.13 -2.55
C TYR A 244 6.64 31.83 -2.37
N GLN A 245 7.03 32.12 -1.13
CA GLN A 245 8.32 32.72 -0.81
C GLN A 245 9.41 31.64 -0.80
N LEU A 246 10.03 31.42 -1.96
CA LEU A 246 11.18 30.51 -2.09
C LEU A 246 12.44 31.20 -1.54
N GLY A 247 13.12 30.57 -0.58
CA GLY A 247 14.40 31.05 -0.05
C GLY A 247 15.51 30.89 -1.09
N ILE A 248 16.23 31.98 -1.39
CA ILE A 248 17.33 31.99 -2.36
C ILE A 248 18.57 32.59 -1.70
N THR A 249 19.69 31.89 -1.83
CA THR A 249 21.02 32.38 -1.44
C THR A 249 21.89 32.48 -2.68
N ASN A 250 22.56 33.61 -2.87
CA ASN A 250 23.56 33.76 -3.93
C ASN A 250 24.93 33.27 -3.41
N VAL A 251 25.48 32.24 -4.05
CA VAL A 251 26.76 31.63 -3.71
C VAL A 251 27.69 31.82 -4.91
N ASN A 252 28.72 32.66 -4.75
CA ASN A 252 29.71 32.95 -5.80
C ASN A 252 29.13 33.43 -7.14
N GLY A 253 27.98 34.12 -7.13
CA GLY A 253 27.30 34.60 -8.33
C GLY A 253 26.13 33.73 -8.77
N ASP A 254 26.07 32.47 -8.32
CA ASP A 254 25.00 31.54 -8.69
C ASP A 254 23.88 31.54 -7.64
N ASN A 255 22.63 31.64 -8.10
CA ASN A 255 21.48 31.51 -7.22
C ASN A 255 21.29 30.04 -6.85
N LYS A 256 21.02 29.78 -5.57
CA LYS A 256 20.71 28.44 -5.05
C LYS A 256 19.50 28.52 -4.11
N ILE A 257 18.70 27.46 -4.10
CA ILE A 257 17.55 27.32 -3.17
C ILE A 257 18.11 27.08 -1.78
N THR A 258 17.79 27.97 -0.83
CA THR A 258 18.19 27.81 0.56
C THR A 258 17.42 26.65 1.19
N MET A 259 18.12 25.62 1.69
CA MET A 259 17.49 24.54 2.46
C MET A 259 17.02 25.10 3.82
N PRO A 260 15.73 24.99 4.18
CA PRO A 260 15.24 25.55 5.43
C PRO A 260 15.78 24.84 6.66
N ASN A 261 15.87 25.56 7.78
CA ASN A 261 16.38 25.06 9.06
C ASN A 261 15.26 24.58 10.02
N SER A 262 14.01 24.56 9.56
CA SER A 262 12.88 24.06 10.33
C SER A 262 12.11 22.98 9.57
N LYS A 263 11.69 21.93 10.29
CA LYS A 263 10.91 20.82 9.72
C LYS A 263 9.64 21.27 8.97
N ARG A 264 8.99 22.35 9.45
CA ARG A 264 7.78 22.89 8.82
C ARG A 264 8.10 23.48 7.44
N GLU A 265 9.16 24.28 7.36
CA GLU A 265 9.56 24.95 6.11
C GLU A 265 10.18 23.98 5.12
N VAL A 266 10.93 22.96 5.58
CA VAL A 266 11.37 21.84 4.73
C VAL A 266 10.16 21.18 4.07
N LYS A 267 9.09 20.89 4.83
CA LYS A 267 7.87 20.33 4.24
C LYS A 267 7.26 21.26 3.20
N GLN A 268 7.20 22.57 3.46
CA GLN A 268 6.69 23.55 2.49
C GLN A 268 7.52 23.58 1.20
N LEU A 269 8.86 23.59 1.32
CA LEU A 269 9.75 23.51 0.15
C LEU A 269 9.50 22.23 -0.65
N LEU A 270 9.41 21.07 0.02
CA LEU A 270 9.13 19.81 -0.66
C LEU A 270 7.74 19.78 -1.28
N TYR A 271 6.73 20.43 -0.69
CA TYR A 271 5.43 20.60 -1.33
C TYR A 271 5.53 21.45 -2.59
N PHE A 272 6.34 22.50 -2.58
CA PHE A 272 6.57 23.31 -3.77
C PHE A 272 7.27 22.51 -4.89
N LEU A 273 8.39 21.85 -4.59
CA LEU A 273 9.17 21.09 -5.56
C LEU A 273 8.42 19.88 -6.14
N ASP A 274 7.58 19.25 -5.33
CA ASP A 274 6.68 18.17 -5.77
C ASP A 274 5.46 18.72 -6.54
N GLN A 275 5.32 20.04 -6.76
CA GLN A 275 4.13 20.66 -7.42
C GLN A 275 2.82 20.47 -6.64
N GLY A 276 2.91 20.44 -5.31
CA GLY A 276 1.77 20.37 -4.39
C GLY A 276 1.02 21.69 -4.21
N TYR A 277 1.65 22.82 -4.55
CA TYR A 277 1.00 24.14 -4.57
C TYR A 277 0.51 24.48 -5.97
N PHE A 278 -0.72 24.99 -6.08
CA PHE A 278 -1.29 25.45 -7.34
C PHE A 278 -2.30 26.57 -7.07
N ASN A 279 -2.52 27.45 -8.04
CA ASN A 279 -3.63 28.40 -7.96
C ASN A 279 -4.89 27.76 -8.57
N SER A 280 -6.03 27.92 -7.90
CA SER A 280 -7.31 27.50 -8.46
C SER A 280 -7.62 28.33 -9.73
N ILE A 281 -8.24 27.72 -10.75
CA ILE A 281 -8.51 28.42 -12.02
C ILE A 281 -9.53 29.56 -11.84
N ILE A 282 -10.50 29.38 -10.94
CA ILE A 282 -11.64 30.31 -10.80
C ILE A 282 -11.30 31.45 -9.84
N THR A 283 -10.74 31.15 -8.66
CA THR A 283 -10.48 32.16 -7.63
C THR A 283 -9.04 32.68 -7.65
N ASN A 284 -8.14 32.00 -8.37
CA ASN A 284 -6.70 32.25 -8.35
C ASN A 284 -6.12 32.22 -6.91
N GLU A 285 -6.77 31.48 -6.02
CA GLU A 285 -6.31 31.27 -4.65
C GLU A 285 -5.28 30.15 -4.63
N LEU A 286 -4.21 30.35 -3.84
CA LEU A 286 -3.19 29.34 -3.61
C LEU A 286 -3.79 28.17 -2.81
N MET A 287 -3.78 27.00 -3.41
CA MET A 287 -4.27 25.75 -2.84
C MET A 287 -3.13 24.76 -2.64
N LEU A 288 -3.32 23.84 -1.71
CA LEU A 288 -2.45 22.71 -1.46
C LEU A 288 -3.18 21.42 -1.85
N THR A 289 -2.57 20.59 -2.68
CA THR A 289 -3.09 19.25 -2.98
C THR A 289 -2.42 18.17 -2.12
N ASN A 290 -3.24 17.22 -1.67
CA ASN A 290 -2.81 16.04 -0.93
C ASN A 290 -2.51 14.84 -1.83
N SER A 291 -2.94 14.87 -3.09
CA SER A 291 -2.93 13.73 -4.00
C SER A 291 -2.80 14.22 -5.44
N LYS A 292 -1.87 13.68 -6.22
CA LYS A 292 -1.67 14.07 -7.63
C LYS A 292 -1.51 12.85 -8.50
N ARG A 293 -2.08 12.93 -9.69
CA ARG A 293 -1.86 11.95 -10.76
C ARG A 293 -1.71 12.71 -12.07
N PRO A 294 -0.67 12.45 -12.87
CA PRO A 294 -0.58 13.02 -14.20
C PRO A 294 -1.70 12.42 -15.07
N ILE A 295 -2.46 13.28 -15.73
CA ILE A 295 -3.41 12.87 -16.76
C ILE A 295 -2.69 13.00 -18.10
N ARG A 296 -2.57 11.90 -18.86
CA ARG A 296 -2.13 11.94 -20.25
C ARG A 296 -3.37 12.10 -21.11
N ILE A 297 -3.52 13.28 -21.72
CA ILE A 297 -4.59 13.60 -22.69
C ILE A 297 -4.10 13.21 -24.09
#